data_AF-E0UNW4-F1
#
_entry.id   AF-E0UNW4-F1
#
_cell.length_a   1.000
_cell.length_b   1.000
_cell.length_c   1.000
_cell.angle_alpha   90.00
_cell.angle_beta   90.00
_cell.angle_gamma   90.00
#
_symmetry.space_group_name_H-M   'P 1'
#
loop_
_entity.id
_entity.type
_entity.pdbx_description
1 polymer ?
#
loop_
_entity_poly.entity_id
_entity_poly.type
_entity_poly.pdbx_seq_one_letter_code
_entity_poly.pdbx_strand_id
1 'polypeptide(L)'
;MDFKKREKEVFPQLVKDIRKNHNLSQQELALLFSPRVSAQAIGQWERGEALPARRNWPTLAKLAGMDLGQFYEYVGVGPTVESDVLSDVIHKISILAPEQLEIVSRVTAELWTSFGSKNELVNKQHLALLKKGKKAWNKWREKNPDILPQLAGIDLNSEECEDLQGFNLDGANLADISGCVISFEGASLVGANLKGAKLTETDLSYANLTEANLENVELSDINLDYSNLREANLQNASISNSGLREVNLEQSNLKGAKMTDVNLSRAILRKANLSEAKLLYCDLREVNFNEACLDNSILKNCTIYGISVWGTQTNAIEVENLYISSEGRSGLPVNDLLLAPTFYLCRQSREKSSKLKEKLILEEEAIKLANILLNKYGEYCPTKDYRLYINYEEATNPLKGIKYQVLQTGKTTSVEIFPDFQDLESIRTGKSRSGKILVLADGQTQSLIISTDIENLKKLVEYESKNQEARLSIVLPIIKLMIRSKKSFEYADERYKIELHKGEVIILTNSEHPVELMRAKTCKPNWEIVNSSLSESLVNHFQMIESKLPRPN
;
A
#
# COMPACT_ATOMS: atom_id res chain seq x y z
N MET A 1 -2.56 -47.90 -27.29
CA MET A 1 -3.54 -48.74 -28.03
C MET A 1 -3.67 -48.18 -29.45
N ASP A 2 -3.89 -49.04 -30.45
CA ASP A 2 -3.90 -48.65 -31.87
C ASP A 2 -5.23 -47.99 -32.28
N PHE A 3 -5.30 -46.67 -32.08
CA PHE A 3 -6.48 -45.82 -32.32
C PHE A 3 -7.07 -45.93 -33.73
N LYS A 4 -6.24 -46.24 -34.74
CA LYS A 4 -6.68 -46.40 -36.13
C LYS A 4 -7.58 -47.62 -36.34
N LYS A 5 -7.51 -48.62 -35.46
CA LYS A 5 -8.32 -49.84 -35.57
C LYS A 5 -9.78 -49.56 -35.15
N ARG A 6 -9.98 -48.76 -34.11
CA ARG A 6 -11.31 -48.45 -33.54
C ARG A 6 -12.11 -47.48 -34.41
N GLU A 7 -11.45 -46.50 -35.04
CA GLU A 7 -12.09 -45.59 -36.01
C GLU A 7 -12.76 -46.36 -37.17
N LYS A 8 -12.10 -47.41 -37.68
CA LYS A 8 -12.62 -48.25 -38.76
C LYS A 8 -13.80 -49.13 -38.35
N GLU A 9 -13.93 -49.43 -37.07
CA GLU A 9 -15.01 -50.27 -36.54
C GLU A 9 -16.26 -49.43 -36.22
N VAL A 10 -16.09 -48.20 -35.73
CA VAL A 10 -17.21 -47.37 -35.21
C VAL A 10 -17.85 -46.46 -36.28
N PHE A 11 -17.04 -45.79 -37.11
CA PHE A 11 -17.56 -44.81 -38.07
C PHE A 11 -18.58 -45.37 -39.08
N PRO A 12 -18.39 -46.56 -39.65
CA PRO A 12 -19.32 -47.07 -40.66
C PRO A 12 -20.72 -47.29 -40.12
N GLN A 13 -20.84 -47.71 -38.87
CA GLN A 13 -22.12 -47.93 -38.22
C GLN A 13 -22.76 -46.60 -37.80
N LEU A 14 -21.97 -45.69 -37.22
CA LEU A 14 -22.44 -44.35 -36.83
C LEU A 14 -23.04 -43.55 -37.98
N VAL A 15 -22.38 -43.54 -39.14
CA VAL A 15 -22.88 -42.81 -40.32
C VAL A 15 -24.18 -43.44 -40.84
N LYS A 16 -24.31 -44.78 -40.81
CA LYS A 16 -25.56 -45.47 -41.16
C LYS A 16 -26.70 -45.13 -40.19
N ASP A 17 -26.39 -45.06 -38.90
CA ASP A 17 -27.39 -44.79 -37.85
C ASP A 17 -27.86 -43.34 -37.93
N ILE A 18 -26.96 -42.37 -38.11
CA ILE A 18 -27.33 -40.97 -38.38
C ILE A 18 -28.26 -40.89 -39.59
N ARG A 19 -27.89 -41.54 -40.70
CA ARG A 19 -28.68 -41.48 -41.93
C ARG A 19 -30.07 -42.10 -41.75
N LYS A 20 -30.17 -43.24 -41.06
CA LYS A 20 -31.45 -43.91 -40.77
C LYS A 20 -32.31 -43.11 -39.79
N ASN A 21 -31.73 -42.61 -38.70
CA ASN A 21 -32.44 -41.90 -37.65
C ASN A 21 -33.03 -40.57 -38.14
N HIS A 22 -32.36 -39.92 -39.10
CA HIS A 22 -32.85 -38.68 -39.72
C HIS A 22 -33.61 -38.91 -41.05
N ASN A 23 -33.81 -40.18 -41.45
CA ASN A 23 -34.47 -40.59 -42.69
C ASN A 23 -33.91 -39.90 -43.96
N LEU A 24 -32.58 -39.80 -44.04
CA LEU A 24 -31.87 -39.11 -45.13
C LEU A 24 -31.38 -40.10 -46.21
N SER A 25 -31.33 -39.64 -47.47
CA SER A 25 -30.51 -40.27 -48.50
C SER A 25 -29.03 -39.89 -48.33
N GLN A 26 -28.12 -40.66 -48.96
CA GLN A 26 -26.69 -40.31 -48.95
C GLN A 26 -26.41 -38.94 -49.61
N GLN A 27 -27.24 -38.54 -50.59
CA GLN A 27 -27.15 -37.23 -51.23
C GLN A 27 -27.56 -36.09 -50.29
N GLU A 28 -28.63 -36.28 -49.51
CA GLU A 28 -29.08 -35.27 -48.55
C GLU A 28 -28.11 -35.11 -47.39
N LEU A 29 -27.58 -36.21 -46.85
CA LEU A 29 -26.57 -36.17 -45.78
C LEU A 29 -25.28 -35.47 -46.24
N ALA A 30 -24.85 -35.71 -47.48
CA ALA A 30 -23.67 -35.08 -48.09
C ALA A 30 -23.77 -33.55 -48.15
N LEU A 31 -24.98 -32.99 -48.34
CA LEU A 31 -25.22 -31.55 -48.44
C LEU A 31 -25.10 -30.81 -47.11
N LEU A 32 -25.14 -31.53 -45.97
CA LEU A 32 -25.07 -30.95 -44.63
C LEU A 32 -23.64 -30.57 -44.18
N PHE A 33 -22.62 -30.96 -44.95
CA PHE A 33 -21.21 -30.67 -44.65
C PHE A 33 -20.74 -29.38 -45.34
N SER A 34 -19.81 -28.67 -44.68
CA SER A 34 -19.12 -27.50 -45.23
C SER A 34 -17.61 -27.62 -45.03
N PRO A 35 -16.79 -27.77 -46.09
CA PRO A 35 -17.18 -27.85 -47.50
C PRO A 35 -18.02 -29.11 -47.80
N ARG A 36 -18.89 -29.03 -48.82
CA ARG A 36 -19.78 -30.13 -49.22
C ARG A 36 -18.99 -31.40 -49.53
N VAL A 37 -19.50 -32.52 -49.04
CA VAL A 37 -18.95 -33.85 -49.30
C VAL A 37 -19.79 -34.51 -50.41
N SER A 38 -19.24 -35.46 -51.17
CA SER A 38 -20.02 -36.16 -52.21
C SER A 38 -20.85 -37.31 -51.61
N ALA A 39 -21.97 -37.65 -52.23
CA ALA A 39 -22.78 -38.82 -51.83
C ALA A 39 -21.97 -40.13 -51.88
N GLN A 40 -21.04 -40.23 -52.83
CA GLN A 40 -20.11 -41.35 -52.93
C GLN A 40 -19.19 -41.47 -51.71
N ALA A 41 -18.70 -40.35 -51.17
CA ALA A 41 -17.87 -40.33 -49.96
C ALA A 41 -18.68 -40.75 -48.71
N ILE A 42 -19.95 -40.34 -48.59
CA ILE A 42 -20.85 -40.84 -47.54
C ILE A 42 -21.00 -42.37 -47.65
N GLY A 43 -21.23 -42.89 -48.87
CA GLY A 43 -21.32 -44.32 -49.10
C GLY A 43 -20.03 -45.09 -48.78
N GLN A 44 -18.86 -44.49 -49.01
CA GLN A 44 -17.57 -45.06 -48.62
C GLN A 44 -17.39 -45.09 -47.10
N TRP A 45 -17.87 -44.07 -46.38
CA TRP A 45 -17.85 -44.05 -44.91
C TRP A 45 -18.72 -45.16 -44.32
N GLU A 46 -19.95 -45.33 -44.83
CA GLU A 46 -20.87 -46.40 -44.39
C GLU A 46 -20.32 -47.82 -44.63
N ARG A 47 -19.43 -48.00 -45.62
CA ARG A 47 -18.77 -49.29 -45.91
C ARG A 47 -17.41 -49.45 -45.21
N GLY A 48 -16.90 -48.41 -44.55
CA GLY A 48 -15.57 -48.42 -43.92
C GLY A 48 -14.41 -48.43 -44.91
N GLU A 49 -14.67 -48.12 -46.19
CA GLU A 49 -13.66 -48.00 -47.25
C GLU A 49 -12.82 -46.73 -47.09
N ALA A 50 -13.41 -45.67 -46.53
CA ALA A 50 -12.75 -44.42 -46.18
C ALA A 50 -13.32 -43.89 -44.85
N LEU A 51 -12.53 -43.09 -44.12
CA LEU A 51 -12.97 -42.47 -42.88
C LEU A 51 -13.32 -40.98 -43.09
N PRO A 52 -14.30 -40.42 -42.35
CA PRO A 52 -14.56 -39.00 -42.37
C PRO A 52 -13.34 -38.22 -41.90
N ALA A 53 -12.91 -37.22 -42.66
CA ALA A 53 -11.87 -36.30 -42.22
C ALA A 53 -12.31 -35.54 -40.95
N ARG A 54 -11.38 -35.22 -40.04
CA ARG A 54 -11.67 -34.56 -38.75
C ARG A 54 -12.50 -33.28 -38.85
N ARG A 55 -12.33 -32.51 -39.93
CA ARG A 55 -13.15 -31.32 -40.21
C ARG A 55 -14.66 -31.60 -40.35
N ASN A 56 -15.04 -32.84 -40.65
CA ASN A 56 -16.43 -33.27 -40.80
C ASN A 56 -17.04 -33.77 -39.46
N TRP A 57 -16.23 -33.95 -38.42
CA TRP A 57 -16.66 -34.55 -37.15
C TRP A 57 -17.64 -33.68 -36.37
N PRO A 58 -17.52 -32.34 -36.31
CA PRO A 58 -18.52 -31.50 -35.65
C PRO A 58 -19.93 -31.65 -36.24
N THR A 59 -20.03 -31.76 -37.57
CA THR A 59 -21.31 -32.00 -38.23
C THR A 59 -21.87 -33.39 -37.91
N LEU A 60 -21.02 -34.42 -37.89
CA LEU A 60 -21.43 -35.78 -37.51
C LEU A 60 -21.85 -35.86 -36.03
N ALA A 61 -21.14 -35.19 -35.12
CA ALA A 61 -21.47 -35.10 -33.70
C ALA A 61 -22.86 -34.49 -33.50
N LYS A 62 -23.08 -33.33 -34.12
CA LYS A 62 -24.37 -32.64 -34.08
C LYS A 62 -25.51 -33.50 -34.62
N LEU A 63 -25.28 -34.22 -35.72
CA LEU A 63 -26.28 -35.12 -36.30
C LEU A 63 -26.49 -36.39 -35.47
N ALA A 64 -25.48 -36.86 -34.74
CA ALA A 64 -25.61 -37.94 -33.77
C ALA A 64 -26.30 -37.51 -32.46
N GLY A 65 -26.63 -36.22 -32.31
CA GLY A 65 -27.18 -35.68 -31.06
C GLY A 65 -26.16 -35.66 -29.92
N MET A 66 -24.86 -35.67 -30.24
CA MET A 66 -23.75 -35.66 -29.30
C MET A 66 -23.08 -34.29 -29.32
N ASP A 67 -22.57 -33.84 -28.17
CA ASP A 67 -21.55 -32.79 -28.20
C ASP A 67 -20.24 -33.33 -28.78
N LEU A 68 -19.33 -32.43 -29.15
CA LEU A 68 -18.11 -32.82 -29.83
C LEU A 68 -17.20 -33.70 -28.94
N GLY A 69 -17.22 -33.50 -27.62
CA GLY A 69 -16.46 -34.31 -26.66
C GLY A 69 -16.99 -35.74 -26.55
N GLN A 70 -18.30 -35.90 -26.39
CA GLN A 70 -18.99 -37.19 -26.41
C GLN A 70 -18.74 -37.95 -27.72
N PHE A 71 -18.71 -37.24 -28.84
CA PHE A 71 -18.43 -37.83 -30.14
C PHE A 71 -17.00 -38.38 -30.24
N TYR A 72 -16.02 -37.64 -29.72
CA TYR A 72 -14.62 -38.08 -29.68
C TYR A 72 -14.44 -39.33 -28.81
N GLU A 73 -15.11 -39.39 -27.65
CA GLU A 73 -15.13 -40.56 -26.77
C GLU A 73 -15.79 -41.78 -27.45
N TYR A 74 -16.93 -41.56 -28.10
CA TYR A 74 -17.68 -42.59 -28.81
C TYR A 74 -16.85 -43.25 -29.93
N VAL A 75 -16.11 -42.45 -30.71
CA VAL A 75 -15.24 -42.97 -31.77
C VAL A 75 -13.88 -43.48 -31.24
N GLY A 76 -13.67 -43.38 -29.93
CA GLY A 76 -12.48 -43.89 -29.25
C GLY A 76 -11.22 -43.12 -29.60
N VAL A 77 -11.34 -41.87 -30.06
CA VAL A 77 -10.25 -40.95 -30.36
C VAL A 77 -10.53 -39.75 -29.49
N GLY A 78 -9.98 -39.76 -28.27
CA GLY A 78 -10.41 -38.82 -27.23
C GLY A 78 -10.32 -37.35 -27.65
N PRO A 79 -11.21 -36.48 -27.11
CA PRO A 79 -11.00 -35.05 -27.15
C PRO A 79 -9.72 -34.75 -26.36
N THR A 80 -8.97 -33.74 -26.77
CA THR A 80 -7.85 -33.24 -25.99
C THR A 80 -8.33 -32.82 -24.60
N VAL A 81 -7.75 -33.52 -23.61
CA VAL A 81 -7.63 -33.23 -22.17
C VAL A 81 -8.85 -33.55 -21.30
N GLU A 82 -8.87 -34.79 -20.81
CA GLU A 82 -9.18 -35.10 -19.40
C GLU A 82 -8.04 -35.95 -18.81
N SER A 83 -7.93 -35.91 -17.49
CA SER A 83 -6.74 -36.07 -16.64
C SER A 83 -5.92 -37.36 -16.79
N ASP A 84 -6.48 -38.43 -17.33
CA ASP A 84 -5.92 -39.78 -17.13
C ASP A 84 -4.99 -40.27 -18.25
N VAL A 85 -5.04 -39.68 -19.46
CA VAL A 85 -4.01 -39.92 -20.49
C VAL A 85 -2.80 -39.01 -20.26
N LEU A 86 -3.04 -37.85 -19.66
CA LEU A 86 -1.99 -36.89 -19.37
C LEU A 86 -1.10 -37.38 -18.23
N SER A 87 -1.66 -38.00 -17.19
CA SER A 87 -0.88 -38.67 -16.12
C SER A 87 -0.04 -39.81 -16.68
N ASP A 88 -0.52 -40.53 -17.69
CA ASP A 88 0.19 -41.63 -18.35
C ASP A 88 1.36 -41.13 -19.24
N VAL A 89 1.18 -39.98 -19.92
CA VAL A 89 2.24 -39.27 -20.65
C VAL A 89 3.22 -38.60 -19.68
N ILE A 90 2.75 -38.00 -18.59
CA ILE A 90 3.57 -37.42 -17.51
C ILE A 90 4.43 -38.50 -16.88
N HIS A 91 3.86 -39.67 -16.57
CA HIS A 91 4.59 -40.80 -16.03
C HIS A 91 5.64 -41.31 -17.02
N LYS A 92 5.32 -41.38 -18.32
CA LYS A 92 6.28 -41.76 -19.36
C LYS A 92 7.39 -40.74 -19.57
N ILE A 93 7.11 -39.44 -19.37
CA ILE A 93 8.11 -38.36 -19.46
C ILE A 93 8.98 -38.32 -18.20
N SER A 94 8.41 -38.54 -17.01
CA SER A 94 9.15 -38.50 -15.75
C SER A 94 10.19 -39.63 -15.64
N ILE A 95 9.95 -40.77 -16.30
CA ILE A 95 10.90 -41.88 -16.37
C ILE A 95 11.95 -41.76 -17.50
N LEU A 96 11.89 -40.73 -18.37
CA LEU A 96 12.88 -40.57 -19.44
C LEU A 96 14.27 -40.28 -18.87
N ALA A 97 15.32 -40.78 -19.51
CA ALA A 97 16.69 -40.40 -19.19
C ALA A 97 16.93 -38.89 -19.46
N PRO A 98 17.85 -38.22 -18.75
CA PRO A 98 18.14 -36.79 -18.93
C PRO A 98 18.42 -36.39 -20.38
N GLU A 99 19.16 -37.20 -21.13
CA GLU A 99 19.48 -36.90 -22.53
C GLU A 99 18.24 -36.95 -23.45
N GLN A 100 17.26 -37.81 -23.14
CA GLN A 100 16.02 -37.91 -23.91
C GLN A 100 15.05 -36.77 -23.61
N LEU A 101 14.99 -36.35 -22.33
CA LEU A 101 14.16 -35.23 -21.89
C LEU A 101 14.68 -33.91 -22.48
N GLU A 102 16.00 -33.78 -22.64
CA GLU A 102 16.65 -32.64 -23.32
C GLU A 102 16.21 -32.53 -24.79
N ILE A 103 16.21 -33.63 -25.53
CA ILE A 103 15.80 -33.65 -26.95
C ILE A 103 14.31 -33.30 -27.08
N VAL A 104 13.46 -33.88 -26.24
CA VAL A 104 12.01 -33.65 -26.28
C VAL A 104 11.67 -32.22 -25.88
N SER A 105 12.31 -31.68 -24.84
CA SER A 105 12.11 -30.29 -24.38
C SER A 105 12.56 -29.26 -25.42
N ARG A 106 13.62 -29.55 -26.19
CA ARG A 106 14.06 -28.66 -27.27
C ARG A 106 13.03 -28.59 -28.41
N VAL A 107 12.55 -29.76 -28.85
CA VAL A 107 11.56 -29.84 -29.94
C VAL A 107 10.23 -29.19 -29.57
N THR A 108 9.80 -29.31 -28.31
CA THR A 108 8.57 -28.64 -27.87
C THR A 108 8.77 -27.15 -27.68
N ALA A 109 9.88 -26.68 -27.11
CA ALA A 109 10.14 -25.25 -26.97
C ALA A 109 10.18 -24.50 -28.31
N GLU A 110 10.73 -25.12 -29.36
CA GLU A 110 10.68 -24.62 -30.75
C GLU A 110 9.25 -24.53 -31.29
N LEU A 111 8.37 -25.46 -30.90
CA LEU A 111 6.95 -25.42 -31.28
C LEU A 111 6.18 -24.36 -30.48
N TRP A 112 6.43 -24.21 -29.18
CA TRP A 112 5.73 -23.28 -28.30
C TRP A 112 6.06 -21.81 -28.60
N THR A 113 7.28 -21.49 -29.03
CA THR A 113 7.66 -20.14 -29.49
C THR A 113 6.87 -19.69 -30.74
N SER A 114 6.29 -20.62 -31.50
CA SER A 114 5.46 -20.32 -32.68
C SER A 114 3.98 -20.07 -32.38
N PHE A 115 3.47 -20.51 -31.22
CA PHE A 115 2.09 -20.30 -30.80
C PHE A 115 2.01 -19.06 -29.91
N GLY A 116 1.79 -17.91 -30.53
CA GLY A 116 1.74 -16.58 -29.91
C GLY A 116 0.60 -16.31 -28.91
N SER A 117 0.21 -17.26 -28.05
CA SER A 117 -0.66 -16.98 -26.90
C SER A 117 0.19 -16.76 -25.65
N LYS A 118 0.36 -15.49 -25.29
CA LYS A 118 1.11 -15.01 -24.11
C LYS A 118 0.48 -15.36 -22.74
N ASN A 119 -0.51 -16.24 -22.66
CA ASN A 119 -1.24 -16.49 -21.42
C ASN A 119 -1.26 -17.98 -21.02
N GLU A 120 -0.79 -18.22 -19.78
CA GLU A 120 -1.46 -19.05 -18.76
C GLU A 120 -1.22 -20.58 -18.66
N LEU A 121 -0.30 -21.21 -19.40
CA LEU A 121 -0.09 -22.66 -19.24
C LEU A 121 1.34 -23.06 -18.88
N VAL A 122 1.46 -23.73 -17.72
CA VAL A 122 2.64 -24.49 -17.28
C VAL A 122 3.10 -25.45 -18.36
N ASN A 123 4.37 -25.38 -18.75
CA ASN A 123 4.97 -26.41 -19.56
C ASN A 123 5.38 -27.59 -18.66
N LYS A 124 4.60 -28.67 -18.72
CA LYS A 124 4.82 -29.89 -17.91
C LYS A 124 6.19 -30.53 -18.11
N GLN A 125 6.86 -30.30 -19.24
CA GLN A 125 8.21 -30.80 -19.49
C GLN A 125 9.26 -29.96 -18.78
N HIS A 126 9.11 -28.63 -18.78
CA HIS A 126 9.93 -27.76 -17.94
C HIS A 126 9.74 -28.13 -16.46
N LEU A 127 8.50 -28.34 -16.02
CA LEU A 127 8.22 -28.80 -14.66
C LEU A 127 8.88 -30.17 -14.35
N ALA A 128 8.75 -31.16 -15.24
CA ALA A 128 9.40 -32.46 -15.06
C ALA A 128 10.93 -32.35 -15.00
N LEU A 129 11.52 -31.45 -15.78
CA LEU A 129 12.95 -31.17 -15.75
C LEU A 129 13.37 -30.46 -14.45
N LEU A 130 12.56 -29.52 -13.96
CA LEU A 130 12.79 -28.83 -12.69
C LEU A 130 12.84 -29.84 -11.54
N LYS A 131 11.88 -30.78 -11.50
CA LYS A 131 11.81 -31.88 -10.52
C LYS A 131 12.98 -32.86 -10.57
N LYS A 132 13.76 -32.90 -11.66
CA LYS A 132 15.00 -33.70 -11.72
C LYS A 132 16.16 -33.08 -10.93
N GLY A 133 15.97 -31.87 -10.43
CA GLY A 133 16.90 -31.18 -9.57
C GLY A 133 17.91 -30.32 -10.33
N LYS A 134 18.62 -29.49 -9.55
CA LYS A 134 19.51 -28.42 -10.01
C LYS A 134 20.48 -28.82 -11.12
N LYS A 135 21.14 -29.98 -10.99
CA LYS A 135 22.17 -30.42 -11.94
C LYS A 135 21.61 -30.64 -13.33
N ALA A 136 20.44 -31.28 -13.43
CA ALA A 136 19.79 -31.54 -14.70
C ALA A 136 19.25 -30.24 -15.32
N TRP A 137 18.61 -29.42 -14.48
CA TRP A 137 18.07 -28.13 -14.88
C TRP A 137 19.15 -27.18 -15.41
N ASN A 138 20.20 -26.92 -14.62
CA ASN A 138 21.26 -25.98 -15.00
C ASN A 138 22.02 -26.46 -16.26
N LYS A 139 22.30 -27.76 -16.39
CA LYS A 139 22.92 -28.33 -17.60
C LYS A 139 22.03 -28.15 -18.85
N TRP A 140 20.71 -28.23 -18.68
CA TRP A 140 19.77 -27.95 -19.77
C TRP A 140 19.75 -26.46 -20.12
N ARG A 141 19.78 -25.56 -19.13
CA ARG A 141 19.87 -24.10 -19.34
C ARG A 141 21.14 -23.70 -20.09
N GLU A 142 22.27 -24.30 -19.78
CA GLU A 142 23.54 -24.07 -20.49
C GLU A 142 23.45 -24.37 -21.99
N LYS A 143 22.68 -25.41 -22.35
CA LYS A 143 22.48 -25.80 -23.76
C LYS A 143 21.33 -25.08 -24.45
N ASN A 144 20.44 -24.45 -23.68
CA ASN A 144 19.20 -23.84 -24.15
C ASN A 144 19.01 -22.43 -23.54
N PRO A 145 19.96 -21.50 -23.75
CA PRO A 145 19.89 -20.17 -23.13
C PRO A 145 18.70 -19.35 -23.62
N ASP A 146 18.28 -19.53 -24.89
CA ASP A 146 17.22 -18.76 -25.54
C ASP A 146 15.81 -19.26 -25.20
N ILE A 147 15.68 -20.44 -24.60
CA ILE A 147 14.38 -21.00 -24.22
C ILE A 147 13.96 -20.37 -22.89
N LEU A 148 12.87 -19.61 -22.88
CA LEU A 148 12.28 -19.07 -21.64
C LEU A 148 11.41 -20.14 -20.95
N PRO A 149 11.77 -20.61 -19.73
CA PRO A 149 10.97 -21.59 -19.03
C PRO A 149 9.54 -21.10 -18.77
N GLN A 150 8.57 -22.02 -18.75
CA GLN A 150 7.15 -21.71 -18.56
C GLN A 150 6.61 -22.56 -17.41
N LEU A 151 6.43 -21.91 -16.26
CA LEU A 151 6.10 -22.52 -14.97
C LEU A 151 5.00 -21.71 -14.25
N ALA A 152 4.28 -20.84 -14.95
CA ALA A 152 3.29 -19.95 -14.36
C ALA A 152 2.10 -20.70 -13.76
N GLY A 153 1.66 -20.32 -12.56
CA GLY A 153 0.47 -20.87 -11.89
C GLY A 153 0.70 -22.21 -11.19
N ILE A 154 1.93 -22.71 -11.08
CA ILE A 154 2.20 -23.91 -10.28
C ILE A 154 2.19 -23.59 -8.79
N ASP A 155 1.68 -24.54 -8.02
CA ASP A 155 1.93 -24.63 -6.58
C ASP A 155 3.17 -25.49 -6.34
N LEU A 156 4.27 -24.85 -5.91
CA LEU A 156 5.56 -25.49 -5.72
C LEU A 156 5.54 -26.59 -4.64
N ASN A 157 4.69 -26.47 -3.61
CA ASN A 157 4.55 -27.53 -2.61
C ASN A 157 3.85 -28.76 -3.20
N SER A 158 2.72 -28.55 -3.89
CA SER A 158 1.99 -29.64 -4.56
C SER A 158 2.85 -30.33 -5.63
N GLU A 159 3.80 -29.61 -6.21
CA GLU A 159 4.74 -30.14 -7.19
C GLU A 159 6.04 -30.69 -6.58
N GLU A 160 6.16 -30.78 -5.25
CA GLU A 160 7.34 -31.30 -4.53
C GLU A 160 8.64 -30.55 -4.92
N CYS A 161 8.54 -29.25 -5.19
CA CYS A 161 9.63 -28.37 -5.62
C CYS A 161 10.03 -27.40 -4.50
N GLU A 162 10.43 -27.94 -3.35
CA GLU A 162 10.75 -27.15 -2.14
C GLU A 162 12.18 -26.60 -2.12
N ASP A 163 13.12 -27.25 -2.82
CA ASP A 163 14.53 -26.82 -2.92
C ASP A 163 14.90 -26.43 -4.37
N LEU A 164 14.91 -25.13 -4.60
CA LEU A 164 15.34 -24.46 -5.82
C LEU A 164 16.63 -23.64 -5.61
N GLN A 165 17.42 -23.97 -4.58
CA GLN A 165 18.65 -23.28 -4.22
C GLN A 165 19.68 -23.31 -5.37
N GLY A 166 20.05 -22.14 -5.90
CA GLY A 166 21.07 -22.01 -6.95
C GLY A 166 20.63 -22.50 -8.33
N PHE A 167 19.33 -22.62 -8.60
CA PHE A 167 18.82 -22.88 -9.95
C PHE A 167 19.00 -21.65 -10.86
N ASN A 168 19.30 -21.88 -12.13
CA ASN A 168 19.21 -20.84 -13.18
C ASN A 168 17.78 -20.77 -13.71
N LEU A 169 16.96 -19.90 -13.15
CA LEU A 169 15.59 -19.59 -13.54
C LEU A 169 15.51 -18.27 -14.34
N ASP A 170 16.60 -17.87 -14.99
CA ASP A 170 16.64 -16.62 -15.76
C ASP A 170 15.57 -16.61 -16.86
N GLY A 171 14.82 -15.52 -16.95
CA GLY A 171 13.72 -15.34 -17.90
C GLY A 171 12.55 -16.32 -17.72
N ALA A 172 12.53 -17.13 -16.65
CA ALA A 172 11.44 -18.06 -16.40
C ALA A 172 10.13 -17.31 -16.16
N ASN A 173 9.07 -17.77 -16.81
CA ASN A 173 7.71 -17.34 -16.50
C ASN A 173 7.21 -18.12 -15.29
N LEU A 174 7.23 -17.47 -14.14
CA LEU A 174 6.78 -17.90 -12.82
C LEU A 174 5.60 -17.03 -12.36
N ALA A 175 4.80 -16.50 -13.28
CA ALA A 175 3.64 -15.68 -12.91
C ALA A 175 2.66 -16.53 -12.10
N ASP A 176 2.03 -15.94 -11.10
CA ASP A 176 0.98 -16.55 -10.28
C ASP A 176 1.39 -17.88 -9.62
N ILE A 177 2.70 -18.16 -9.48
CA ILE A 177 3.15 -19.33 -8.70
C ILE A 177 2.77 -19.16 -7.24
N SER A 178 2.52 -20.27 -6.56
CA SER A 178 2.34 -20.28 -5.11
C SER A 178 3.31 -21.23 -4.43
N GLY A 179 3.63 -20.96 -3.17
CA GLY A 179 4.43 -21.85 -2.37
C GLY A 179 4.63 -21.33 -0.96
N CYS A 180 4.86 -22.25 -0.03
CA CYS A 180 5.21 -22.01 1.35
C CYS A 180 6.48 -22.79 1.66
N VAL A 181 7.43 -22.20 2.39
CA VAL A 181 8.67 -22.88 2.79
C VAL A 181 9.46 -23.40 1.58
N ILE A 182 9.65 -22.55 0.58
CA ILE A 182 10.47 -22.85 -0.60
C ILE A 182 11.85 -22.18 -0.45
N SER A 183 12.93 -22.86 -0.82
CA SER A 183 14.25 -22.25 -0.92
C SER A 183 14.60 -21.91 -2.37
N PHE A 184 14.78 -20.63 -2.65
CA PHE A 184 15.43 -20.08 -3.84
C PHE A 184 16.80 -19.47 -3.51
N GLU A 185 17.41 -19.85 -2.39
CA GLU A 185 18.67 -19.24 -1.93
C GLU A 185 19.74 -19.29 -3.05
N GLY A 186 20.32 -18.15 -3.36
CA GLY A 186 21.33 -18.01 -4.42
C GLY A 186 20.88 -18.37 -5.84
N ALA A 187 19.58 -18.55 -6.09
CA ALA A 187 19.06 -18.80 -7.44
C ALA A 187 19.24 -17.57 -8.33
N SER A 188 19.45 -17.81 -9.63
CA SER A 188 19.42 -16.76 -10.64
C SER A 188 18.02 -16.68 -11.23
N LEU A 189 17.38 -15.53 -11.13
CA LEU A 189 16.02 -15.20 -11.57
C LEU A 189 16.05 -13.93 -12.44
N VAL A 190 17.13 -13.71 -13.18
CA VAL A 190 17.34 -12.48 -13.96
C VAL A 190 16.27 -12.38 -15.03
N GLY A 191 15.51 -11.28 -15.04
CA GLY A 191 14.41 -11.08 -15.98
C GLY A 191 13.25 -12.07 -15.81
N ALA A 192 13.19 -12.85 -14.72
CA ALA A 192 12.10 -13.78 -14.48
C ALA A 192 10.78 -13.03 -14.25
N ASN A 193 9.67 -13.61 -14.69
CA ASN A 193 8.34 -13.05 -14.48
C ASN A 193 7.68 -13.74 -13.28
N LEU A 194 7.66 -13.08 -12.12
CA LEU A 194 6.97 -13.50 -10.89
C LEU A 194 5.71 -12.67 -10.61
N LYS A 195 5.12 -12.06 -11.65
CA LYS A 195 3.90 -11.26 -11.51
C LYS A 195 2.81 -12.06 -10.81
N GLY A 196 2.21 -11.48 -9.76
CA GLY A 196 1.12 -12.10 -9.01
C GLY A 196 1.51 -13.34 -8.18
N ALA A 197 2.80 -13.69 -8.10
CA ALA A 197 3.24 -14.82 -7.30
C ALA A 197 2.89 -14.64 -5.81
N LYS A 198 2.59 -15.76 -5.13
CA LYS A 198 2.15 -15.81 -3.74
C LYS A 198 3.06 -16.72 -2.94
N LEU A 199 4.07 -16.14 -2.30
CA LEU A 199 5.11 -16.87 -1.61
C LEU A 199 5.11 -16.53 -0.12
N THR A 200 5.07 -17.56 0.71
CA THR A 200 5.11 -17.44 2.17
C THR A 200 6.31 -18.20 2.72
N GLU A 201 6.97 -17.70 3.76
CA GLU A 201 8.09 -18.39 4.43
C GLU A 201 9.21 -18.85 3.46
N THR A 202 9.40 -18.11 2.36
CA THR A 202 10.29 -18.49 1.27
C THR A 202 11.66 -17.83 1.41
N ASP A 203 12.73 -18.59 1.20
CA ASP A 203 14.10 -18.08 1.24
C ASP A 203 14.61 -17.71 -0.15
N LEU A 204 14.66 -16.42 -0.45
CA LEU A 204 15.25 -15.80 -1.64
C LEU A 204 16.57 -15.09 -1.31
N SER A 205 17.22 -15.41 -0.17
CA SER A 205 18.47 -14.76 0.20
C SER A 205 19.57 -15.04 -0.83
N TYR A 206 20.42 -14.04 -1.08
CA TYR A 206 21.46 -14.07 -2.11
C TYR A 206 20.97 -14.31 -3.56
N ALA A 207 19.65 -14.37 -3.81
CA ALA A 207 19.12 -14.58 -5.16
C ALA A 207 19.38 -13.36 -6.06
N ASN A 208 19.54 -13.61 -7.37
CA ASN A 208 19.67 -12.55 -8.36
C ASN A 208 18.36 -12.37 -9.14
N LEU A 209 17.59 -11.37 -8.75
CA LEU A 209 16.29 -10.95 -9.31
C LEU A 209 16.44 -9.67 -10.16
N THR A 210 17.63 -9.41 -10.72
CA THR A 210 17.87 -8.24 -11.58
C THR A 210 16.86 -8.24 -12.74
N GLU A 211 16.21 -7.11 -12.99
CA GLU A 211 15.19 -6.94 -14.05
C GLU A 211 13.96 -7.86 -13.93
N ALA A 212 13.77 -8.56 -12.79
CA ALA A 212 12.63 -9.44 -12.60
C ALA A 212 11.31 -8.65 -12.49
N ASN A 213 10.22 -9.23 -12.99
CA ASN A 213 8.88 -8.67 -12.86
C ASN A 213 8.16 -9.28 -11.65
N LEU A 214 8.07 -8.53 -10.56
CA LEU A 214 7.41 -8.86 -9.29
C LEU A 214 6.13 -8.02 -9.08
N GLU A 215 5.50 -7.57 -10.17
CA GLU A 215 4.29 -6.74 -10.12
C GLU A 215 3.16 -7.49 -9.40
N ASN A 216 2.49 -6.82 -8.45
CA ASN A 216 1.39 -7.38 -7.64
C ASN A 216 1.74 -8.68 -6.89
N VAL A 217 3.01 -8.93 -6.59
CA VAL A 217 3.41 -10.10 -5.79
C VAL A 217 2.87 -10.01 -4.36
N GLU A 218 2.51 -11.14 -3.76
CA GLU A 218 2.14 -11.28 -2.35
C GLU A 218 3.21 -12.09 -1.63
N LEU A 219 4.02 -11.42 -0.80
CA LEU A 219 5.17 -11.99 -0.10
C LEU A 219 4.97 -11.81 1.41
N SER A 220 4.92 -12.90 2.17
CA SER A 220 4.87 -12.85 3.64
C SER A 220 5.94 -13.72 4.26
N ASP A 221 6.58 -13.23 5.31
CA ASP A 221 7.56 -13.99 6.10
C ASP A 221 8.73 -14.49 5.24
N ILE A 222 9.08 -13.76 4.17
CA ILE A 222 10.13 -14.16 3.24
C ILE A 222 11.50 -13.62 3.67
N ASN A 223 12.56 -14.29 3.22
CA ASN A 223 13.93 -13.83 3.37
C ASN A 223 14.51 -13.42 2.01
N LEU A 224 14.77 -12.14 1.79
CA LEU A 224 15.44 -11.54 0.63
C LEU A 224 16.77 -10.91 1.01
N ASP A 225 17.33 -11.25 2.18
CA ASP A 225 18.59 -10.69 2.64
C ASP A 225 19.70 -10.90 1.59
N TYR A 226 20.49 -9.85 1.33
CA TYR A 226 21.61 -9.85 0.38
C TYR A 226 21.25 -10.15 -1.09
N SER A 227 19.97 -10.19 -1.44
CA SER A 227 19.53 -10.42 -2.82
C SER A 227 19.73 -9.17 -3.69
N ASN A 228 19.71 -9.38 -5.02
CA ASN A 228 19.85 -8.30 -5.99
C ASN A 228 18.57 -8.16 -6.83
N LEU A 229 17.80 -7.11 -6.59
CA LEU A 229 16.58 -6.69 -7.31
C LEU A 229 16.81 -5.39 -8.11
N ARG A 230 18.03 -5.15 -8.58
CA ARG A 230 18.33 -3.97 -9.41
C ARG A 230 17.44 -3.96 -10.66
N GLU A 231 16.82 -2.82 -10.96
CA GLU A 231 15.88 -2.65 -12.07
C GLU A 231 14.64 -3.57 -12.04
N ALA A 232 14.35 -4.26 -10.93
CA ALA A 232 13.17 -5.10 -10.81
C ALA A 232 11.88 -4.25 -10.73
N ASN A 233 10.77 -4.81 -11.22
CA ASN A 233 9.45 -4.20 -11.13
C ASN A 233 8.65 -4.79 -9.97
N LEU A 234 8.59 -4.10 -8.83
CA LEU A 234 7.78 -4.43 -7.65
C LEU A 234 6.53 -3.55 -7.52
N GLN A 235 6.00 -3.04 -8.63
CA GLN A 235 4.82 -2.18 -8.60
C GLN A 235 3.65 -2.90 -7.93
N ASN A 236 3.02 -2.22 -6.96
CA ASN A 236 1.92 -2.73 -6.15
C ASN A 236 2.22 -4.03 -5.37
N ALA A 237 3.50 -4.39 -5.18
CA ALA A 237 3.88 -5.54 -4.37
C ALA A 237 3.36 -5.40 -2.93
N SER A 238 2.93 -6.50 -2.33
CA SER A 238 2.56 -6.58 -0.91
C SER A 238 3.58 -7.45 -0.19
N ILE A 239 4.36 -6.85 0.70
CA ILE A 239 5.44 -7.52 1.44
C ILE A 239 5.21 -7.32 2.94
N SER A 240 5.10 -8.41 3.71
CA SER A 240 4.91 -8.36 5.16
C SER A 240 5.89 -9.24 5.93
N ASN A 241 6.29 -8.80 7.13
CA ASN A 241 7.09 -9.60 8.09
C ASN A 241 8.38 -10.19 7.49
N SER A 242 9.02 -9.49 6.57
CA SER A 242 10.07 -10.05 5.71
C SER A 242 11.46 -9.45 5.97
N GLY A 243 12.51 -10.24 5.73
CA GLY A 243 13.90 -9.79 5.75
C GLY A 243 14.35 -9.30 4.38
N LEU A 244 14.81 -8.06 4.27
CA LEU A 244 15.36 -7.43 3.05
C LEU A 244 16.66 -6.69 3.40
N ARG A 245 17.46 -7.24 4.32
CA ARG A 245 18.71 -6.61 4.77
C ARG A 245 19.74 -6.61 3.66
N GLU A 246 20.42 -5.47 3.48
CA GLU A 246 21.48 -5.33 2.47
C GLU A 246 21.02 -5.70 1.04
N VAL A 247 19.71 -5.60 0.77
CA VAL A 247 19.14 -5.87 -0.56
C VAL A 247 19.52 -4.75 -1.54
N ASN A 248 19.84 -5.10 -2.78
CA ASN A 248 20.05 -4.11 -3.84
C ASN A 248 18.75 -3.88 -4.62
N LEU A 249 18.12 -2.73 -4.45
CA LEU A 249 16.91 -2.28 -5.15
C LEU A 249 17.19 -1.07 -6.04
N GLU A 250 18.45 -0.85 -6.46
CA GLU A 250 18.83 0.28 -7.30
C GLU A 250 18.02 0.30 -8.60
N GLN A 251 17.45 1.46 -8.93
CA GLN A 251 16.61 1.68 -10.13
C GLN A 251 15.35 0.79 -10.22
N SER A 252 14.96 0.12 -9.14
CA SER A 252 13.73 -0.67 -9.11
C SER A 252 12.47 0.20 -9.11
N ASN A 253 11.35 -0.38 -9.56
CA ASN A 253 10.04 0.25 -9.51
C ASN A 253 9.21 -0.33 -8.36
N LEU A 254 9.09 0.39 -7.26
CA LEU A 254 8.29 0.05 -6.07
C LEU A 254 7.01 0.91 -5.97
N LYS A 255 6.55 1.49 -7.10
CA LYS A 255 5.37 2.37 -7.09
C LYS A 255 4.16 1.65 -6.48
N GLY A 256 3.53 2.29 -5.49
CA GLY A 256 2.35 1.74 -4.81
C GLY A 256 2.61 0.49 -3.96
N ALA A 257 3.86 0.06 -3.77
CA ALA A 257 4.20 -1.10 -2.97
C ALA A 257 3.78 -0.90 -1.50
N LYS A 258 3.32 -1.97 -0.86
CA LYS A 258 2.90 -2.01 0.55
C LYS A 258 3.88 -2.89 1.30
N MET A 259 4.64 -2.29 2.21
CA MET A 259 5.62 -2.96 3.05
C MET A 259 5.25 -2.76 4.51
N THR A 260 4.98 -3.86 5.23
CA THR A 260 4.63 -3.83 6.66
C THR A 260 5.56 -4.72 7.46
N ASP A 261 6.21 -4.16 8.48
CA ASP A 261 7.15 -4.89 9.35
C ASP A 261 8.29 -5.56 8.55
N VAL A 262 8.80 -4.84 7.55
CA VAL A 262 9.89 -5.31 6.68
C VAL A 262 11.23 -4.77 7.18
N ASN A 263 12.24 -5.63 7.26
CA ASN A 263 13.60 -5.22 7.59
C ASN A 263 14.38 -4.84 6.33
N LEU A 264 14.42 -3.56 5.98
CA LEU A 264 15.19 -3.01 4.87
C LEU A 264 16.56 -2.47 5.31
N SER A 265 17.07 -2.84 6.50
CA SER A 265 18.30 -2.23 6.99
C SER A 265 19.45 -2.42 6.00
N ARG A 266 20.15 -1.32 5.69
CA ARG A 266 21.22 -1.21 4.69
C ARG A 266 20.83 -1.49 3.24
N ALA A 267 19.53 -1.50 2.92
CA ALA A 267 19.08 -1.63 1.54
C ALA A 267 19.57 -0.47 0.66
N ILE A 268 19.88 -0.77 -0.60
CA ILE A 268 20.26 0.21 -1.62
C ILE A 268 19.04 0.51 -2.46
N LEU A 269 18.41 1.67 -2.24
CA LEU A 269 17.24 2.16 -2.98
C LEU A 269 17.58 3.34 -3.89
N ARG A 270 18.85 3.44 -4.31
CA ARG A 270 19.31 4.53 -5.16
C ARG A 270 18.51 4.58 -6.46
N LYS A 271 17.99 5.75 -6.83
CA LYS A 271 17.15 5.94 -8.04
C LYS A 271 15.89 5.06 -8.10
N ALA A 272 15.50 4.42 -7.01
CA ALA A 272 14.28 3.62 -6.99
C ALA A 272 13.04 4.51 -7.01
N ASN A 273 11.97 4.04 -7.63
CA ASN A 273 10.68 4.70 -7.62
C ASN A 273 9.79 4.13 -6.50
N LEU A 274 9.68 4.80 -5.38
CA LEU A 274 8.78 4.49 -4.26
C LEU A 274 7.55 5.43 -4.22
N SER A 275 7.17 6.06 -5.34
CA SER A 275 5.99 6.91 -5.34
C SER A 275 4.75 6.13 -4.89
N GLU A 276 3.90 6.75 -4.07
CA GLU A 276 2.68 6.14 -3.52
C GLU A 276 2.91 4.88 -2.65
N ALA A 277 4.16 4.53 -2.34
CA ALA A 277 4.47 3.36 -1.52
C ALA A 277 4.09 3.58 -0.05
N LYS A 278 3.75 2.50 0.66
CA LYS A 278 3.42 2.50 2.08
C LYS A 278 4.45 1.66 2.83
N LEU A 279 5.29 2.32 3.62
CA LEU A 279 6.28 1.71 4.50
C LEU A 279 5.80 1.87 5.94
N LEU A 280 5.25 0.80 6.50
CA LEU A 280 4.71 0.79 7.85
C LEU A 280 5.58 -0.12 8.69
N TYR A 281 5.99 0.34 9.87
CA TYR A 281 6.75 -0.48 10.81
C TYR A 281 8.10 -0.99 10.25
N CYS A 282 8.59 -0.42 9.15
CA CYS A 282 9.79 -0.92 8.49
C CYS A 282 11.07 -0.48 9.21
N ASP A 283 12.08 -1.34 9.17
CA ASP A 283 13.43 -0.98 9.58
C ASP A 283 14.21 -0.42 8.40
N LEU A 284 14.38 0.90 8.36
CA LEU A 284 15.09 1.63 7.30
C LEU A 284 16.49 2.09 7.74
N ARG A 285 17.07 1.49 8.79
CA ARG A 285 18.41 1.87 9.26
C ARG A 285 19.43 1.73 8.13
N GLU A 286 20.25 2.76 7.92
CA GLU A 286 21.34 2.79 6.95
C GLU A 286 20.90 2.59 5.49
N VAL A 287 19.63 2.83 5.17
CA VAL A 287 19.10 2.75 3.79
C VAL A 287 19.62 3.90 2.93
N ASN A 288 19.98 3.60 1.69
CA ASN A 288 20.37 4.59 0.69
C ASN A 288 19.20 4.94 -0.24
N PHE A 289 18.52 6.06 0.01
CA PHE A 289 17.47 6.63 -0.84
C PHE A 289 17.97 7.66 -1.87
N ASN A 290 19.28 7.76 -2.12
CA ASN A 290 19.80 8.81 -2.99
C ASN A 290 19.14 8.79 -4.37
N GLU A 291 18.71 9.95 -4.86
CA GLU A 291 18.03 10.12 -6.14
C GLU A 291 16.72 9.30 -6.28
N ALA A 292 16.20 8.72 -5.19
CA ALA A 292 14.94 7.99 -5.19
C ALA A 292 13.73 8.94 -5.23
N CYS A 293 12.59 8.42 -5.68
CA CYS A 293 11.31 9.14 -5.67
C CYS A 293 10.40 8.58 -4.56
N LEU A 294 10.09 9.38 -3.55
CA LEU A 294 9.18 9.06 -2.44
C LEU A 294 7.90 9.92 -2.49
N ASP A 295 7.56 10.46 -3.65
CA ASP A 295 6.41 11.33 -3.83
C ASP A 295 5.11 10.62 -3.45
N ASN A 296 4.27 11.26 -2.63
CA ASN A 296 3.02 10.72 -2.09
C ASN A 296 3.18 9.38 -1.32
N SER A 297 4.40 9.04 -0.89
CA SER A 297 4.62 7.85 -0.07
C SER A 297 4.22 8.08 1.39
N ILE A 298 3.96 7.00 2.11
CA ILE A 298 3.57 7.00 3.51
C ILE A 298 4.61 6.21 4.30
N LEU A 299 5.32 6.87 5.21
CA LEU A 299 6.29 6.25 6.12
C LEU A 299 5.78 6.41 7.55
N LYS A 300 5.40 5.31 8.20
CA LYS A 300 4.92 5.36 9.59
C LYS A 300 5.62 4.34 10.47
N ASN A 301 5.94 4.73 11.70
CA ASN A 301 6.50 3.83 12.72
C ASN A 301 7.82 3.17 12.28
N CYS A 302 8.61 3.84 11.44
CA CYS A 302 9.84 3.29 10.85
C CYS A 302 11.10 3.77 11.59
N THR A 303 12.17 2.98 11.55
CA THR A 303 13.50 3.39 12.05
C THR A 303 14.36 3.91 10.92
N ILE A 304 14.93 5.11 11.04
CA ILE A 304 15.62 5.81 9.94
C ILE A 304 17.07 6.20 10.27
N TYR A 305 17.69 5.54 11.24
CA TYR A 305 19.06 5.89 11.64
C TYR A 305 20.06 5.63 10.51
N GLY A 306 20.79 6.66 10.10
CA GLY A 306 21.86 6.52 9.10
C GLY A 306 21.40 6.46 7.65
N ILE A 307 20.14 6.82 7.36
CA ILE A 307 19.70 6.91 5.96
C ILE A 307 20.46 7.99 5.20
N SER A 308 20.56 7.80 3.89
CA SER A 308 21.03 8.80 2.92
C SER A 308 19.88 9.20 2.01
N VAL A 309 19.63 10.51 1.86
CA VAL A 309 18.49 11.08 1.11
C VAL A 309 18.92 12.19 0.13
N TRP A 310 20.13 12.09 -0.42
CA TRP A 310 20.65 13.10 -1.34
C TRP A 310 19.95 13.03 -2.70
N GLY A 311 19.36 14.15 -3.14
CA GLY A 311 18.60 14.20 -4.40
C GLY A 311 17.27 13.44 -4.37
N THR A 312 16.83 13.00 -3.19
CA THR A 312 15.57 12.28 -3.01
C THR A 312 14.38 13.22 -3.17
N GLN A 313 13.40 12.82 -3.96
CA GLN A 313 12.15 13.55 -4.14
C GLN A 313 11.17 13.13 -3.05
N THR A 314 10.56 14.08 -2.34
CA THR A 314 9.69 13.84 -1.18
C THR A 314 8.39 14.66 -1.24
N ASN A 315 7.91 14.96 -2.45
CA ASN A 315 6.73 15.80 -2.63
C ASN A 315 5.50 15.13 -1.99
N ALA A 316 4.82 15.84 -1.09
CA ALA A 316 3.64 15.33 -0.38
C ALA A 316 3.85 13.98 0.34
N ILE A 317 5.06 13.72 0.84
CA ILE A 317 5.32 12.56 1.69
C ILE A 317 4.56 12.68 3.02
N GLU A 318 3.94 11.59 3.47
CA GLU A 318 3.36 11.50 4.80
C GLU A 318 4.32 10.75 5.73
N VAL A 319 4.84 11.44 6.74
CA VAL A 319 5.74 10.86 7.75
C VAL A 319 5.11 10.94 9.13
N GLU A 320 5.15 9.85 9.89
CA GLU A 320 4.62 9.81 11.25
C GLU A 320 5.40 8.82 12.11
N ASN A 321 5.81 9.23 13.32
CA ASN A 321 6.50 8.38 14.28
C ASN A 321 7.75 7.70 13.66
N LEU A 322 8.64 8.49 13.04
CA LEU A 322 9.92 7.95 12.60
C LEU A 322 10.91 7.97 13.78
N TYR A 323 11.81 7.01 13.86
CA TYR A 323 12.73 6.88 14.98
C TYR A 323 14.18 6.89 14.52
N ILE A 324 14.98 7.79 15.07
CA ILE A 324 16.44 7.79 14.91
C ILE A 324 17.04 6.97 16.06
N SER A 325 17.26 5.68 15.81
CA SER A 325 17.96 4.75 16.71
C SER A 325 18.80 3.72 15.97
N SER A 326 19.96 3.39 16.51
CA SER A 326 20.71 2.20 16.11
C SER A 326 20.11 0.90 16.68
N GLU A 327 19.23 0.97 17.69
CA GLU A 327 18.74 -0.19 18.47
C GLU A 327 17.24 -0.48 18.25
N GLY A 328 16.58 0.15 17.26
CA GLY A 328 15.17 -0.07 16.96
C GLY A 328 14.26 1.12 17.32
N ARG A 329 13.00 0.89 17.71
CA ARG A 329 12.01 1.98 17.90
C ARG A 329 12.12 2.73 19.24
N SER A 330 13.14 2.48 20.04
CA SER A 330 13.42 3.19 21.31
C SER A 330 14.17 4.52 21.12
N GLY A 331 14.34 4.97 19.87
CA GLY A 331 15.14 6.15 19.51
C GLY A 331 14.43 7.49 19.70
N LEU A 332 15.10 8.53 19.23
CA LEU A 332 14.52 9.87 19.13
C LEU A 332 13.38 9.84 18.10
N PRO A 333 12.12 10.12 18.49
CA PRO A 333 11.05 10.33 17.53
C PRO A 333 11.35 11.60 16.71
N VAL A 334 11.11 11.52 15.40
CA VAL A 334 11.18 12.65 14.47
C VAL A 334 10.08 12.48 13.42
N ASN A 335 9.50 13.58 12.98
CA ASN A 335 8.54 13.61 11.86
C ASN A 335 9.12 14.35 10.66
N ASP A 336 10.43 14.22 10.44
CA ASP A 336 11.12 14.73 9.25
C ASP A 336 12.23 13.75 8.83
N LEU A 337 12.07 13.19 7.64
CA LEU A 337 13.01 12.24 7.05
C LEU A 337 14.39 12.88 6.81
N LEU A 338 14.43 14.19 6.51
CA LEU A 338 15.65 14.92 6.14
C LEU A 338 16.56 15.21 7.34
N LEU A 339 16.08 15.05 8.57
CA LEU A 339 16.90 15.21 9.78
C LEU A 339 17.83 14.02 10.03
N ALA A 340 17.48 12.84 9.54
CA ALA A 340 18.23 11.62 9.86
C ALA A 340 19.71 11.63 9.44
N PRO A 341 20.10 12.10 8.22
CA PRO A 341 21.51 12.24 7.86
C PRO A 341 22.28 13.15 8.81
N THR A 342 21.67 14.26 9.24
CA THR A 342 22.28 15.22 10.17
C THR A 342 22.58 14.56 11.52
N PHE A 343 21.65 13.79 12.06
CA PHE A 343 21.89 13.03 13.29
C PHE A 343 23.00 12.01 13.16
N TYR A 344 23.02 11.30 12.03
CA TYR A 344 24.05 10.30 11.77
C TYR A 344 25.44 10.93 11.67
N LEU A 345 25.59 12.08 11.02
CA LEU A 345 26.86 12.81 10.95
C LEU A 345 27.31 13.33 12.33
N CYS A 346 26.37 13.76 13.17
CA CYS A 346 26.64 14.22 14.53
C CYS A 346 27.04 13.08 15.50
N ARG A 347 26.93 11.80 15.12
CA ARG A 347 27.20 10.65 16.02
C ARG A 347 28.61 10.63 16.62
N GLN A 348 29.59 11.23 15.93
CA GLN A 348 30.97 11.30 16.41
C GLN A 348 31.15 12.33 17.53
N SER A 349 30.21 13.27 17.71
CA SER A 349 30.23 14.26 18.78
C SER A 349 29.04 14.05 19.70
N ARG A 350 29.26 13.30 20.80
CA ARG A 350 28.23 13.06 21.82
C ARG A 350 27.57 14.35 22.30
N GLU A 351 28.37 15.40 22.53
CA GLU A 351 27.85 16.70 22.98
C GLU A 351 26.91 17.35 21.94
N LYS A 352 27.32 17.42 20.66
CA LYS A 352 26.48 17.99 19.60
C LYS A 352 25.21 17.17 19.38
N SER A 353 25.33 15.84 19.41
CA SER A 353 24.19 14.93 19.30
C SER A 353 23.21 15.13 20.47
N SER A 354 23.70 15.18 21.71
CA SER A 354 22.86 15.42 22.88
C SER A 354 22.16 16.79 22.83
N LYS A 355 22.87 17.86 22.49
CA LYS A 355 22.28 19.20 22.34
C LYS A 355 21.21 19.26 21.25
N LEU A 356 21.44 18.58 20.11
CA LEU A 356 20.47 18.51 19.02
C LEU A 356 19.23 17.68 19.41
N LYS A 357 19.43 16.55 20.10
CA LYS A 357 18.33 15.73 20.65
C LYS A 357 17.48 16.54 21.63
N GLU A 358 18.12 17.20 22.58
CA GLU A 358 17.44 18.05 23.57
C GLU A 358 16.60 19.12 22.89
N LYS A 359 17.19 19.82 21.90
CA LYS A 359 16.49 20.84 21.14
C LYS A 359 15.24 20.32 20.42
N LEU A 360 15.32 19.17 19.73
CA LEU A 360 14.16 18.60 19.04
C LEU A 360 13.07 18.11 19.99
N ILE A 361 13.45 17.52 21.12
CA ILE A 361 12.49 17.11 22.15
C ILE A 361 11.71 18.34 22.66
N LEU A 362 12.42 19.44 22.93
CA LEU A 362 11.78 20.69 23.34
C LEU A 362 10.85 21.23 22.24
N GLU A 363 11.26 21.18 20.96
CA GLU A 363 10.41 21.60 19.83
C GLU A 363 9.13 20.76 19.70
N GLU A 364 9.23 19.43 19.78
CA GLU A 364 8.07 18.54 19.74
C GLU A 364 7.12 18.79 20.92
N GLU A 365 7.67 18.98 22.12
CA GLU A 365 6.88 19.29 23.32
C GLU A 365 6.20 20.66 23.19
N ALA A 366 6.87 21.66 22.63
CA ALA A 366 6.29 22.98 22.36
C ALA A 366 5.11 22.87 21.38
N ILE A 367 5.27 22.15 20.27
CA ILE A 367 4.22 21.94 19.27
C ILE A 367 3.02 21.23 19.90
N LYS A 368 3.26 20.20 20.70
CA LYS A 368 2.21 19.48 21.41
C LYS A 368 1.42 20.39 22.34
N LEU A 369 2.10 21.18 23.17
CA LEU A 369 1.45 22.13 24.08
C LEU A 369 0.70 23.23 23.31
N ALA A 370 1.27 23.73 22.22
CA ALA A 370 0.65 24.71 21.34
C ALA A 370 -0.64 24.20 20.70
N ASN A 371 -0.64 22.95 20.22
CA ASN A 371 -1.83 22.32 19.67
C ASN A 371 -2.91 22.11 20.74
N ILE A 372 -2.53 21.78 21.99
CA ILE A 372 -3.48 21.76 23.11
C ILE A 372 -4.09 23.15 23.30
N LEU A 373 -3.26 24.20 23.32
CA LEU A 373 -3.72 25.56 23.51
C LEU A 373 -4.68 26.02 22.39
N LEU A 374 -4.38 25.71 21.14
CA LEU A 374 -5.23 26.07 20.00
C LEU A 374 -6.53 25.28 19.98
N ASN A 375 -6.44 23.94 20.08
CA ASN A 375 -7.63 23.08 20.02
C ASN A 375 -8.56 23.30 21.21
N LYS A 376 -8.00 23.62 22.38
CA LYS A 376 -8.79 23.85 23.60
C LYS A 376 -9.07 25.30 23.93
N TYR A 377 -8.39 26.30 23.38
CA TYR A 377 -8.61 27.68 23.81
C TYR A 377 -8.53 28.70 22.66
N GLY A 378 -8.12 28.26 21.47
CA GLY A 378 -7.97 29.12 20.30
C GLY A 378 -9.31 29.55 19.70
N GLU A 379 -9.30 30.71 19.05
CA GLU A 379 -10.44 31.24 18.30
C GLU A 379 -10.22 31.08 16.80
N TYR A 380 -11.31 30.78 16.08
CA TYR A 380 -11.30 30.87 14.62
C TYR A 380 -11.15 32.33 14.18
N CYS A 381 -10.18 32.59 13.30
CA CYS A 381 -9.98 33.90 12.71
C CYS A 381 -10.13 33.81 11.18
N PRO A 382 -10.93 34.68 10.54
CA PRO A 382 -11.13 34.62 9.08
C PRO A 382 -9.83 34.75 8.25
N THR A 383 -8.78 35.31 8.84
CA THR A 383 -7.48 35.51 8.18
C THR A 383 -6.45 34.43 8.52
N LYS A 384 -6.71 33.58 9.52
CA LYS A 384 -5.81 32.50 10.00
C LYS A 384 -6.66 31.45 10.71
N ASP A 385 -6.60 30.20 10.28
CA ASP A 385 -7.49 29.12 10.74
C ASP A 385 -7.76 29.15 12.24
N TYR A 386 -6.71 29.20 13.08
CA TYR A 386 -6.86 29.45 14.51
C TYR A 386 -5.84 30.43 15.05
N ARG A 387 -6.25 31.14 16.10
CA ARG A 387 -5.36 32.02 16.83
C ARG A 387 -5.72 32.09 18.31
N LEU A 388 -4.70 32.02 19.15
CA LEU A 388 -4.79 32.32 20.57
C LEU A 388 -3.86 33.48 20.88
N TYR A 389 -4.43 34.59 21.35
CA TYR A 389 -3.69 35.73 21.87
C TYR A 389 -3.79 35.76 23.37
N ILE A 390 -2.65 35.98 24.00
CA ILE A 390 -2.53 35.98 25.44
C ILE A 390 -1.79 37.24 25.86
N ASN A 391 -2.52 38.13 26.53
CA ASN A 391 -2.02 39.39 27.07
C ASN A 391 -2.47 39.47 28.53
N TYR A 392 -1.52 39.52 29.48
CA TYR A 392 -1.88 39.48 30.89
C TYR A 392 -1.10 40.51 31.73
N GLU A 393 -1.85 41.31 32.49
CA GLU A 393 -1.34 42.24 33.50
C GLU A 393 -1.78 41.87 34.93
N GLU A 394 -2.46 40.73 35.11
CA GLU A 394 -3.01 40.30 36.40
C GLU A 394 -1.92 39.89 37.41
N ALA A 395 -2.16 40.17 38.70
CA ALA A 395 -1.23 39.85 39.78
C ALA A 395 -1.09 38.35 40.05
N THR A 396 -2.10 37.54 39.70
CA THR A 396 -2.17 36.09 39.93
C THR A 396 -1.64 35.27 38.76
N ASN A 397 -1.32 35.90 37.61
CA ASN A 397 -0.80 35.21 36.45
C ASN A 397 0.67 34.80 36.67
N PRO A 398 1.02 33.50 36.53
CA PRO A 398 2.40 33.04 36.67
C PRO A 398 3.37 33.57 35.59
N LEU A 399 2.85 34.13 34.50
CA LEU A 399 3.62 34.61 33.33
C LEU A 399 3.54 36.13 33.16
N LYS A 400 3.31 36.88 34.24
CA LYS A 400 3.15 38.35 34.19
C LYS A 400 4.33 39.02 33.46
N GLY A 401 4.00 39.84 32.45
CA GLY A 401 4.98 40.58 31.64
C GLY A 401 5.45 39.86 30.37
N ILE A 402 5.10 38.59 30.16
CA ILE A 402 5.39 37.84 28.93
C ILE A 402 4.10 37.69 28.13
N LYS A 403 4.12 38.07 26.84
CA LYS A 403 2.96 37.92 25.95
C LYS A 403 3.15 36.76 25.00
N TYR A 404 2.07 36.05 24.70
CA TYR A 404 2.09 34.86 23.86
C TYR A 404 1.11 34.99 22.71
N GLN A 405 1.48 34.41 21.58
CA GLN A 405 0.62 34.22 20.44
C GLN A 405 0.86 32.82 19.87
N VAL A 406 -0.20 32.04 19.79
CA VAL A 406 -0.19 30.74 19.13
C VAL A 406 -1.09 30.83 17.90
N LEU A 407 -0.60 30.35 16.77
CA LEU A 407 -1.35 30.39 15.51
C LEU A 407 -1.36 29.03 14.85
N GLN A 408 -2.48 28.71 14.21
CA GLN A 408 -2.59 27.59 13.28
C GLN A 408 -3.03 28.14 11.92
N THR A 409 -2.36 27.71 10.85
CA THR A 409 -2.74 28.00 9.46
C THR A 409 -2.57 26.72 8.65
N GLY A 410 -3.66 26.13 8.16
CA GLY A 410 -3.69 24.79 7.59
C GLY A 410 -3.16 23.75 8.58
N LYS A 411 -2.10 23.03 8.16
CA LYS A 411 -1.42 22.01 8.97
C LYS A 411 -0.29 22.58 9.85
N THR A 412 0.01 23.87 9.76
CA THR A 412 1.16 24.48 10.43
C THR A 412 0.75 25.22 11.69
N THR A 413 1.42 24.91 12.80
CA THR A 413 1.27 25.56 14.11
C THR A 413 2.53 26.37 14.42
N SER A 414 2.39 27.65 14.76
CA SER A 414 3.49 28.53 15.15
C SER A 414 3.27 29.13 16.54
N VAL A 415 4.34 29.24 17.32
CA VAL A 415 4.33 29.82 18.67
C VAL A 415 5.27 31.02 18.70
N GLU A 416 4.71 32.19 19.02
CA GLU A 416 5.43 33.45 19.14
C GLU A 416 5.36 33.93 20.60
N ILE A 417 6.52 34.21 21.20
CA ILE A 417 6.64 34.76 22.55
C ILE A 417 7.19 36.19 22.42
N PHE A 418 6.51 37.15 23.01
CA PHE A 418 6.89 38.56 22.98
C PHE A 418 7.29 39.02 24.40
N PRO A 419 8.57 39.37 24.61
CA PRO A 419 9.03 39.85 25.91
C PRO A 419 8.68 41.33 26.18
N ASP A 420 8.23 42.11 25.18
CA ASP A 420 7.87 43.51 25.39
C ASP A 420 6.93 44.03 24.28
N PHE A 421 5.97 44.90 24.62
CA PHE A 421 4.81 45.23 23.75
C PHE A 421 4.65 46.71 23.49
N GLN A 422 5.74 47.46 23.33
CA GLN A 422 5.61 48.90 23.08
C GLN A 422 5.08 49.28 21.68
N ASP A 423 4.75 48.34 20.78
CA ASP A 423 4.28 48.74 19.44
C ASP A 423 3.34 47.73 18.72
N LEU A 424 2.05 47.79 19.03
CA LEU A 424 0.96 47.01 18.38
C LEU A 424 0.86 47.23 16.86
N GLU A 425 1.19 48.44 16.37
CA GLU A 425 1.14 48.75 14.94
C GLU A 425 2.27 48.07 14.16
N SER A 426 3.43 47.88 14.79
CA SER A 426 4.58 47.19 14.16
C SER A 426 4.32 45.69 13.93
N ILE A 427 3.49 45.06 14.77
CA ILE A 427 3.09 43.65 14.65
C ILE A 427 2.10 43.46 13.50
N ARG A 428 1.14 44.39 13.33
CA ARG A 428 0.19 44.39 12.21
C ARG A 428 0.86 44.67 10.86
N THR A 429 1.95 45.42 10.85
CA THR A 429 2.72 45.80 9.64
C THR A 429 3.94 44.91 9.38
N GLY A 430 4.17 43.87 10.20
CA GLY A 430 5.27 42.91 10.04
C GLY A 430 6.67 43.46 10.34
N LYS A 431 6.78 44.63 10.97
CA LYS A 431 8.04 45.38 11.18
C LYS A 431 8.61 45.33 12.61
N SER A 432 8.01 44.58 13.53
CA SER A 432 8.55 44.41 14.88
C SER A 432 9.82 43.55 14.88
N ARG A 433 10.86 43.97 15.63
CA ARG A 433 11.98 43.10 16.06
C ARG A 433 11.48 42.13 17.13
N SER A 434 10.60 41.24 16.72
CA SER A 434 10.14 40.09 17.50
C SER A 434 11.30 39.12 17.73
N GLY A 435 11.54 38.72 18.98
CA GLY A 435 12.22 37.46 19.28
C GLY A 435 11.33 36.31 18.83
N LYS A 436 11.30 36.02 17.52
CA LYS A 436 10.55 34.91 16.93
C LYS A 436 11.21 33.62 17.36
N ILE A 437 10.52 32.83 18.18
CA ILE A 437 11.05 31.56 18.70
C ILE A 437 10.64 30.37 17.82
N LEU A 438 9.47 30.41 17.15
CA LEU A 438 9.05 29.33 16.24
C LEU A 438 8.08 29.79 15.14
N VAL A 439 8.55 29.90 13.89
CA VAL A 439 7.68 29.90 12.69
C VAL A 439 7.90 28.57 11.98
N LEU A 440 6.91 27.69 12.04
CA LEU A 440 6.84 26.53 11.16
C LEU A 440 6.04 26.94 9.93
N ALA A 441 6.75 27.52 8.95
CA ALA A 441 6.29 27.66 7.58
C ALA A 441 7.54 27.59 6.69
N ASP A 442 7.55 26.63 5.76
CA ASP A 442 8.44 26.59 4.60
C ASP A 442 9.96 26.69 4.87
N GLY A 443 10.44 25.91 5.84
CA GLY A 443 11.85 25.48 5.84
C GLY A 443 12.90 26.50 6.28
N GLN A 444 12.53 27.67 6.82
CA GLN A 444 13.52 28.58 7.42
C GLN A 444 13.02 29.30 8.68
N THR A 445 13.38 28.77 9.86
CA THR A 445 13.66 29.60 11.06
C THR A 445 14.58 28.86 12.03
N GLN A 446 15.53 29.56 12.64
CA GLN A 446 16.33 29.07 13.77
C GLN A 446 15.45 29.02 15.03
N SER A 447 15.11 27.81 15.50
CA SER A 447 14.50 27.63 16.83
C SER A 447 15.49 28.05 17.92
N LEU A 448 15.05 28.93 18.82
CA LEU A 448 15.77 29.38 20.02
C LEU A 448 15.12 28.85 21.31
N ILE A 449 14.28 27.81 21.20
CA ILE A 449 13.55 27.25 22.34
C ILE A 449 14.52 26.76 23.41
N ILE A 450 14.32 27.23 24.63
CA ILE A 450 15.01 26.73 25.83
C ILE A 450 14.01 26.07 26.78
N SER A 451 14.52 25.28 27.73
CA SER A 451 13.69 24.58 28.73
C SER A 451 12.75 25.50 29.50
N THR A 452 13.15 26.76 29.74
CA THR A 452 12.30 27.77 30.38
C THR A 452 11.06 28.11 29.56
N ASP A 453 11.13 28.10 28.23
CA ASP A 453 9.99 28.39 27.37
C ASP A 453 8.94 27.28 27.44
N ILE A 454 9.37 26.02 27.50
CA ILE A 454 8.50 24.85 27.69
C ILE A 454 7.80 24.91 29.05
N GLU A 455 8.54 25.23 30.09
CA GLU A 455 7.99 25.38 31.44
C GLU A 455 6.93 26.51 31.48
N ASN A 456 7.16 27.60 30.75
CA ASN A 456 6.19 28.66 30.62
C ASN A 456 4.94 28.21 29.84
N LEU A 457 5.09 27.44 28.75
CA LEU A 457 3.94 26.87 28.01
C LEU A 457 3.12 25.91 28.87
N LYS A 458 3.76 25.10 29.73
CA LYS A 458 3.07 24.23 30.68
C LYS A 458 2.24 25.03 31.68
N LYS A 459 2.85 26.04 32.31
CA LYS A 459 2.15 26.96 33.23
C LYS A 459 0.99 27.67 32.54
N LEU A 460 1.16 28.02 31.27
CA LEU A 460 0.10 28.65 30.49
C LEU A 460 -1.08 27.71 30.24
N VAL A 461 -0.84 26.47 29.81
CA VAL A 461 -1.90 25.45 29.65
C VAL A 461 -2.66 25.26 30.95
N GLU A 462 -1.94 25.20 32.08
CA GLU A 462 -2.54 25.03 33.40
C GLU A 462 -3.36 26.27 33.83
N TYR A 463 -2.86 27.47 33.55
CA TYR A 463 -3.55 28.74 33.83
C TYR A 463 -4.81 28.89 32.98
N GLU A 464 -4.72 28.68 31.66
CA GLU A 464 -5.88 28.73 30.76
C GLU A 464 -6.93 27.68 31.13
N SER A 465 -6.49 26.48 31.55
CA SER A 465 -7.41 25.47 32.07
C SER A 465 -8.18 25.94 33.31
N LYS A 466 -7.57 26.72 34.22
CA LYS A 466 -8.26 27.29 35.39
C LYS A 466 -9.21 28.42 35.00
N ASN A 467 -8.79 29.30 34.09
CA ASN A 467 -9.62 30.42 33.63
C ASN A 467 -10.87 29.98 32.86
N GLN A 468 -10.85 28.80 32.23
CA GLN A 468 -12.05 28.25 31.61
C GLN A 468 -13.24 28.17 32.57
N GLU A 469 -13.03 27.83 33.84
CA GLU A 469 -14.10 27.77 34.83
C GLU A 469 -14.74 29.14 35.06
N ALA A 470 -13.92 30.18 35.16
CA ALA A 470 -14.40 31.56 35.28
C ALA A 470 -15.18 32.00 34.04
N ARG A 471 -14.68 31.68 32.84
CA ARG A 471 -15.36 32.00 31.57
C ARG A 471 -16.71 31.26 31.44
N LEU A 472 -16.75 29.99 31.82
CA LEU A 472 -17.98 29.18 31.87
C LEU A 472 -19.00 29.77 32.84
N SER A 473 -18.55 30.30 33.99
CA SER A 473 -19.43 30.93 34.98
C SER A 473 -20.15 32.18 34.44
N ILE A 474 -19.59 32.83 33.43
CA ILE A 474 -20.18 33.99 32.75
C ILE A 474 -21.07 33.55 31.59
N VAL A 475 -20.62 32.63 30.75
CA VAL A 475 -21.32 32.25 29.51
C VAL A 475 -22.55 31.38 29.78
N LEU A 476 -22.48 30.43 30.74
CA LEU A 476 -23.59 29.53 31.05
C LEU A 476 -24.87 30.23 31.52
N PRO A 477 -24.84 31.25 32.41
CA PRO A 477 -26.02 32.03 32.74
C PRO A 477 -26.66 32.73 31.54
N ILE A 478 -25.84 33.32 30.67
CA ILE A 478 -26.31 34.03 29.46
C ILE A 478 -27.02 33.04 28.53
N ILE A 479 -26.44 31.86 28.32
CA ILE A 479 -27.07 30.77 27.56
C ILE A 479 -28.40 30.34 28.19
N LYS A 480 -28.46 30.15 29.52
CA LYS A 480 -29.72 29.85 30.22
C LYS A 480 -30.79 30.92 29.94
N LEU A 481 -30.42 32.20 29.96
CA LEU A 481 -31.33 33.32 29.67
C LEU A 481 -31.81 33.28 28.21
N MET A 482 -30.90 33.07 27.26
CA MET A 482 -31.25 32.94 25.85
C MET A 482 -32.24 31.81 25.59
N ILE A 483 -31.97 30.62 26.15
CA ILE A 483 -32.87 29.44 26.03
C ILE A 483 -34.26 29.73 26.61
N ARG A 484 -34.35 30.44 27.74
CA ARG A 484 -35.64 30.81 28.35
C ARG A 484 -36.41 31.84 27.52
N SER A 485 -35.70 32.71 26.79
CA SER A 485 -36.30 33.86 26.10
C SER A 485 -37.01 33.51 24.78
N LYS A 486 -36.75 32.36 24.14
CA LYS A 486 -37.37 32.01 22.85
C LYS A 486 -37.63 30.51 22.64
N LYS A 487 -38.81 30.17 22.08
CA LYS A 487 -39.19 28.83 21.59
C LYS A 487 -38.61 28.62 20.18
N SER A 488 -37.90 27.49 19.98
CA SER A 488 -37.14 27.02 18.80
C SER A 488 -35.96 27.91 18.36
N PHE A 489 -34.72 27.50 18.66
CA PHE A 489 -33.51 28.28 18.36
C PHE A 489 -32.35 27.46 17.77
N GLU A 490 -31.93 27.84 16.56
CA GLU A 490 -30.52 27.95 16.18
C GLU A 490 -30.17 29.45 16.30
N TYR A 491 -29.24 29.82 17.19
CA TYR A 491 -28.68 31.18 17.19
C TYR A 491 -27.42 31.14 16.33
N ALA A 492 -27.39 31.83 15.20
CA ALA A 492 -26.22 31.94 14.35
C ALA A 492 -25.92 33.42 14.08
N ASP A 493 -24.67 33.82 14.33
CA ASP A 493 -24.09 35.10 13.89
C ASP A 493 -22.94 34.79 12.92
N GLU A 494 -22.30 35.80 12.31
CA GLU A 494 -21.20 35.65 11.35
C GLU A 494 -20.03 34.81 11.88
N ARG A 495 -19.84 34.72 13.20
CA ARG A 495 -18.71 34.01 13.82
C ARG A 495 -19.07 32.71 14.52
N TYR A 496 -20.27 32.59 15.07
CA TYR A 496 -20.62 31.47 15.95
C TYR A 496 -22.05 30.98 15.72
N LYS A 497 -22.26 29.68 15.89
CA LYS A 497 -23.55 29.00 15.86
C LYS A 497 -23.79 28.29 17.18
N ILE A 498 -25.00 28.36 17.73
CA ILE A 498 -25.42 27.63 18.92
C ILE A 498 -26.51 26.64 18.53
N GLU A 499 -26.25 25.37 18.81
CA GLU A 499 -27.15 24.25 18.53
C GLU A 499 -27.63 23.60 19.83
N LEU A 500 -28.87 23.10 19.79
CA LEU A 500 -29.51 22.42 20.92
C LEU A 500 -29.97 21.03 20.48
N HIS A 501 -29.30 20.00 20.98
CA HIS A 501 -29.56 18.62 20.61
C HIS A 501 -29.73 17.73 21.85
N LYS A 502 -30.92 17.13 22.01
CA LYS A 502 -31.21 16.14 23.07
C LYS A 502 -30.85 16.60 24.50
N GLY A 503 -30.99 17.90 24.79
CA GLY A 503 -30.62 18.47 26.09
C GLY A 503 -29.14 18.85 26.23
N GLU A 504 -28.38 18.87 25.14
CA GLU A 504 -27.05 19.45 25.06
C GLU A 504 -27.10 20.79 24.34
N VAL A 505 -26.33 21.76 24.83
CA VAL A 505 -26.00 22.99 24.14
C VAL A 505 -24.61 22.84 23.55
N ILE A 506 -24.49 23.08 22.26
CA ILE A 506 -23.23 23.04 21.52
C ILE A 506 -22.99 24.43 20.93
N ILE A 507 -21.81 25.00 21.17
CA ILE A 507 -21.34 26.23 20.53
C ILE A 507 -20.33 25.82 19.47
N LEU A 508 -20.56 26.26 18.24
CA LEU A 508 -19.75 25.99 17.07
C LEU A 508 -19.24 27.30 16.47
N THR A 509 -18.12 27.24 15.76
CA THR A 509 -17.75 28.30 14.81
C THR A 509 -18.68 28.27 13.60
N ASN A 510 -19.01 29.44 13.05
CA ASN A 510 -19.80 29.54 11.82
C ASN A 510 -18.85 29.61 10.61
N SER A 511 -18.40 28.44 10.11
CA SER A 511 -17.45 28.32 8.98
C SER A 511 -17.71 27.05 8.16
N GLU A 512 -17.05 26.87 7.01
CA GLU A 512 -17.16 25.66 6.17
C GLU A 512 -16.77 24.37 6.93
N HIS A 513 -15.89 24.49 7.93
CA HIS A 513 -15.50 23.41 8.83
C HIS A 513 -15.81 23.80 10.28
N PRO A 514 -17.08 23.69 10.71
CA PRO A 514 -17.51 24.16 12.03
C PRO A 514 -16.82 23.37 13.14
N VAL A 515 -16.33 24.10 14.14
CA VAL A 515 -15.53 23.54 15.24
C VAL A 515 -16.22 23.78 16.54
N GLU A 516 -16.31 22.71 17.33
CA GLU A 516 -16.96 22.70 18.63
C GLU A 516 -16.13 23.47 19.65
N LEU A 517 -16.66 24.61 20.06
CA LEU A 517 -16.07 25.49 21.06
C LEU A 517 -16.54 25.16 22.47
N MET A 518 -17.72 24.55 22.61
CA MET A 518 -18.25 24.17 23.91
C MET A 518 -19.39 23.19 23.70
N ARG A 519 -19.48 22.20 24.58
CA ARG A 519 -20.61 21.31 24.72
C ARG A 519 -20.95 21.16 26.19
N ALA A 520 -22.18 21.50 26.53
CA ALA A 520 -22.70 21.41 27.87
C ALA A 520 -24.05 20.71 27.87
N LYS A 521 -24.21 19.72 28.74
CA LYS A 521 -25.46 18.98 28.93
C LYS A 521 -26.28 19.63 30.04
N THR A 522 -27.56 19.85 29.78
CA THR A 522 -28.51 20.37 30.76
C THR A 522 -28.85 19.27 31.77
N CYS A 523 -28.20 19.27 32.93
CA CYS A 523 -28.68 18.52 34.09
C CYS A 523 -29.43 19.51 35.02
N LYS A 524 -30.55 19.12 35.62
CA LYS A 524 -31.22 19.96 36.63
C LYS A 524 -30.64 19.60 38.00
N PRO A 525 -30.11 20.55 38.80
CA PRO A 525 -30.07 22.01 38.61
C PRO A 525 -28.82 22.58 37.90
N ASN A 526 -27.79 21.76 37.62
CA ASN A 526 -26.46 22.21 37.16
C ASN A 526 -26.11 21.71 35.75
N TRP A 527 -25.36 22.50 34.98
CA TRP A 527 -24.82 22.02 33.70
C TRP A 527 -23.67 21.05 33.93
N GLU A 528 -23.63 19.99 33.12
CA GLU A 528 -22.47 19.12 33.00
C GLU A 528 -21.68 19.55 31.75
N ILE A 529 -20.42 19.97 31.93
CA ILE A 529 -19.57 20.41 30.82
C ILE A 529 -18.90 19.20 30.20
N VAL A 530 -19.21 18.92 28.93
CA VAL A 530 -18.60 17.82 28.17
C VAL A 530 -17.26 18.29 27.58
N ASN A 531 -17.22 19.51 27.04
CA ASN A 531 -16.00 20.23 26.69
C ASN A 531 -16.21 21.75 26.71
N SER A 532 -15.12 22.49 26.81
CA SER A 532 -15.12 23.95 26.77
C SER A 532 -13.78 24.46 26.27
N SER A 533 -13.84 25.30 25.24
CA SER A 533 -12.73 26.07 24.69
C SER A 533 -13.05 27.56 24.59
N LEU A 534 -13.80 28.07 25.58
CA LEU A 534 -14.26 29.45 25.61
C LEU A 534 -13.09 30.42 25.73
N SER A 535 -12.95 31.29 24.75
CA SER A 535 -11.96 32.36 24.79
C SER A 535 -12.51 33.62 25.45
N GLU A 536 -11.63 34.58 25.75
CA GLU A 536 -12.06 35.86 26.33
C GLU A 536 -12.88 36.72 25.34
N SER A 537 -12.52 36.70 24.05
CA SER A 537 -13.32 37.36 22.99
C SER A 537 -14.73 36.80 22.91
N LEU A 538 -14.87 35.48 23.03
CA LEU A 538 -16.17 34.81 23.01
C LEU A 538 -16.99 35.23 24.25
N VAL A 539 -16.38 35.24 25.43
CA VAL A 539 -17.04 35.72 26.67
C VAL A 539 -17.52 37.17 26.52
N ASN A 540 -16.66 38.06 26.03
CA ASN A 540 -17.01 39.47 25.78
C ASN A 540 -18.16 39.60 24.77
N HIS A 541 -18.17 38.76 23.73
CA HIS A 541 -19.28 38.71 22.76
C HIS A 541 -20.59 38.27 23.43
N PHE A 542 -20.58 37.23 24.26
CA PHE A 542 -21.76 36.79 25.01
C PHE A 542 -22.26 37.85 26.00
N GLN A 543 -21.37 38.55 26.70
CA GLN A 543 -21.75 39.66 27.58
C GLN A 543 -22.39 40.83 26.80
N MET A 544 -21.89 41.13 25.60
CA MET A 544 -22.53 42.09 24.70
C MET A 544 -23.94 41.61 24.30
N ILE A 545 -24.12 40.32 24.01
CA ILE A 545 -25.45 39.76 23.72
C ILE A 545 -26.37 39.87 24.94
N GLU A 546 -25.89 39.55 26.14
CA GLU A 546 -26.65 39.64 27.39
C GLU A 546 -27.28 41.04 27.57
N SER A 547 -26.52 42.09 27.27
CA SER A 547 -27.02 43.47 27.36
C SER A 547 -28.20 43.78 26.43
N LYS A 548 -28.39 42.97 25.37
CA LYS A 548 -29.47 43.10 24.37
C LYS A 548 -30.64 42.13 24.63
N LEU A 549 -30.51 41.20 25.57
CA LEU A 549 -31.59 40.26 25.90
C LEU A 549 -32.67 40.95 26.78
N PRO A 550 -33.96 40.67 26.55
CA PRO A 550 -35.02 41.21 27.39
C PRO A 550 -34.84 40.67 28.82
N ARG A 551 -34.70 41.58 29.79
CA ARG A 551 -34.64 41.18 31.20
C ARG A 551 -35.99 40.59 31.60
N PRO A 552 -36.04 39.39 32.19
CA PRO A 552 -37.30 38.87 32.71
C PRO A 552 -37.80 39.82 33.81
N ASN A 553 -39.07 40.24 33.70
CA ASN A 553 -39.79 40.89 34.79
C ASN A 553 -39.97 39.92 35.96
#